data_AF-A0AAE4G8A3-F1
#
_entry.id   AF-A0AAE4G8A3-F1
#
_cell.length_a   1.000
_cell.length_b   1.000
_cell.length_c   1.000
_cell.angle_alpha   90.00
_cell.angle_beta   90.00
_cell.angle_gamma   90.00
#
_symmetry.space_group_name_H-M   'P 1'
#
loop_
_entity.id
_entity.type
_entity.pdbx_description
1 polymer ?
#
loop_
_entity_poly.entity_id
_entity_poly.type
_entity_poly.pdbx_seq_one_letter_code
_entity_poly.pdbx_strand_id
1 'polypeptide(L)'
;MSKEHRPHGKAPTAWEADILKIRAFEMVLILFYMEDLRRFIMGSIEATDKLHGVNRLSDGKPKTKEGKKLELARAVLVSDGVINQAESDELKELVDYRNIIGHTIHDLTVDVGTYSDLVRHDPKTFEPIPVYDYTAAKRAKALRQKVSKGMMKRFMMQSSFDSLAFEAAEKTYIAEIERLKKRVNQGIEKANNVIAETNRVIQAIPKSVMESAQPGHPRNIKENGTLSKRGAECVFQLFAAHATPLVVAYLMRISHRSATHWFAKWKASKA
;
A
#
# COMPACT_ATOMS: atom_id res chain seq x y z
N MET A 1 20.12 2.67 -12.34
CA MET A 1 20.05 3.14 -10.94
C MET A 1 20.56 2.05 -10.03
N SER A 2 21.48 2.35 -9.11
CA SER A 2 21.90 1.38 -8.09
C SER A 2 20.75 1.18 -7.11
N LYS A 3 20.25 -0.04 -6.97
CA LYS A 3 19.23 -0.40 -5.97
C LYS A 3 19.62 0.12 -4.59
N GLU A 4 18.67 0.74 -3.88
CA GLU A 4 18.88 1.23 -2.53
C GLU A 4 19.27 0.05 -1.61
N HIS A 5 20.34 0.23 -0.83
CA HIS A 5 20.85 -0.82 0.03
C HIS A 5 20.00 -0.92 1.28
N ARG A 6 19.54 -2.13 1.64
CA ARG A 6 18.76 -2.41 2.84
C ARG A 6 19.58 -3.27 3.81
N PRO A 7 20.32 -2.67 4.77
CA PRO A 7 21.21 -3.38 5.68
C PRO A 7 20.56 -4.51 6.47
N HIS A 8 19.27 -4.38 6.76
CA HIS A 8 18.48 -5.36 7.52
C HIS A 8 17.91 -6.50 6.66
N GLY A 9 18.15 -6.47 5.35
CA GLY A 9 17.70 -7.48 4.40
C GLY A 9 16.47 -7.07 3.60
N LYS A 10 15.95 -8.04 2.84
CA LYS A 10 14.85 -7.84 1.88
C LYS A 10 13.46 -7.91 2.50
N ALA A 11 13.34 -8.37 3.75
CA ALA A 11 12.06 -8.44 4.43
C ALA A 11 11.53 -7.02 4.68
N PRO A 12 10.21 -6.79 4.57
CA PRO A 12 9.59 -5.57 5.05
C PRO A 12 9.90 -5.36 6.54
N THR A 13 10.14 -4.11 6.90
CA THR A 13 10.14 -3.67 8.30
C THR A 13 8.75 -3.84 8.90
N ALA A 14 8.65 -3.78 10.23
CA ALA A 14 7.38 -3.95 10.92
C ALA A 14 6.31 -2.94 10.45
N TRP A 15 6.69 -1.67 10.22
CA TRP A 15 5.75 -0.64 9.80
C TRP A 15 5.38 -0.78 8.32
N GLU A 16 6.30 -1.19 7.44
CA GLU A 16 5.98 -1.54 6.04
C GLU A 16 5.00 -2.71 5.98
N ALA A 17 5.22 -3.76 6.79
CA ALA A 17 4.30 -4.89 6.89
C ALA A 17 2.93 -4.47 7.43
N ASP A 18 2.88 -3.54 8.38
CA ASP A 18 1.62 -3.02 8.90
C ASP A 18 0.89 -2.14 7.86
N ILE A 19 1.58 -1.38 7.00
CA ILE A 19 0.98 -0.70 5.85
C ILE A 19 0.31 -1.71 4.91
N LEU A 20 1.01 -2.80 4.57
CA LEU A 20 0.44 -3.84 3.71
C LEU A 20 -0.83 -4.46 4.31
N LYS A 21 -0.88 -4.65 5.63
CA LYS A 21 -2.09 -5.14 6.33
C LYS A 21 -3.22 -4.12 6.31
N ILE A 22 -2.93 -2.83 6.49
CA ILE A 22 -3.95 -1.76 6.37
C ILE A 22 -4.58 -1.85 4.99
N ARG A 23 -3.75 -1.88 3.93
CA ARG A 23 -4.24 -1.99 2.56
C ARG A 23 -5.07 -3.24 2.35
N ALA A 24 -4.63 -4.38 2.87
CA ALA A 24 -5.38 -5.63 2.76
C ALA A 24 -6.79 -5.51 3.38
N PHE A 25 -6.90 -4.96 4.59
CA PHE A 25 -8.21 -4.77 5.23
C PHE A 25 -9.09 -3.75 4.50
N GLU A 26 -8.52 -2.62 4.08
CA GLU A 26 -9.24 -1.60 3.31
C GLU A 26 -9.73 -2.16 1.97
N MET A 27 -8.91 -2.93 1.25
CA MET A 27 -9.29 -3.60 0.01
C MET A 27 -10.43 -4.60 0.21
N VAL A 28 -10.41 -5.39 1.30
CA VAL A 28 -11.50 -6.30 1.64
C VAL A 28 -12.80 -5.53 1.92
N LEU A 29 -12.73 -4.42 2.64
CA LEU A 29 -13.88 -3.55 2.87
C LEU A 29 -14.43 -2.98 1.56
N ILE A 30 -13.57 -2.51 0.65
CA ILE A 30 -14.00 -1.98 -0.66
C ILE A 30 -14.66 -3.08 -1.51
N LEU A 31 -14.05 -4.26 -1.58
CA LEU A 31 -14.60 -5.42 -2.30
C LEU A 31 -16.02 -5.73 -1.80
N PHE A 32 -16.19 -5.80 -0.48
CA PHE A 32 -17.49 -6.06 0.12
C PHE A 32 -18.49 -4.94 -0.15
N TYR A 33 -18.15 -3.69 0.19
CA TYR A 33 -19.08 -2.57 0.08
C TYR A 33 -19.56 -2.36 -1.36
N MET A 34 -18.67 -2.46 -2.34
CA MET A 34 -19.03 -2.23 -3.74
C MET A 34 -19.80 -3.40 -4.34
N GLU A 35 -19.48 -4.64 -3.96
CA GLU A 35 -20.23 -5.82 -4.39
C GLU A 35 -21.65 -5.83 -3.82
N ASP A 36 -21.78 -5.60 -2.51
CA ASP A 36 -23.07 -5.53 -1.81
C ASP A 36 -23.93 -4.39 -2.37
N LEU A 37 -23.37 -3.19 -2.51
CA LEU A 37 -24.07 -2.03 -3.07
C LEU A 37 -24.54 -2.32 -4.50
N ARG A 38 -23.69 -2.91 -5.34
CA ARG A 38 -24.04 -3.24 -6.71
C ARG A 38 -25.22 -4.21 -6.78
N ARG A 39 -25.17 -5.30 -6.01
CA ARG A 39 -26.28 -6.29 -5.95
C ARG A 39 -27.56 -5.64 -5.44
N PHE A 40 -27.45 -4.83 -4.40
CA PHE A 40 -28.58 -4.12 -3.82
C PHE A 40 -29.26 -3.18 -4.83
N ILE A 41 -28.49 -2.39 -5.58
CA ILE A 41 -29.01 -1.50 -6.63
C ILE A 41 -29.74 -2.30 -7.71
N MET A 42 -29.08 -3.31 -8.28
CA MET A 42 -29.64 -4.09 -9.38
C MET A 42 -30.91 -4.82 -8.94
N GLY A 43 -30.86 -5.52 -7.80
CA GLY A 43 -32.01 -6.25 -7.27
C GLY A 43 -33.21 -5.36 -6.94
N SER A 44 -32.97 -4.17 -6.36
CA SER A 44 -34.05 -3.24 -6.03
C SER A 44 -34.70 -2.62 -7.27
N ILE A 45 -33.91 -2.30 -8.31
CA ILE A 45 -34.45 -1.83 -9.59
C ILE A 45 -35.25 -2.95 -10.27
N GLU A 46 -34.68 -4.16 -10.39
CA GLU A 46 -35.36 -5.30 -11.04
C GLU A 46 -36.67 -5.67 -10.34
N ALA A 47 -36.69 -5.66 -9.00
CA ALA A 47 -37.90 -5.91 -8.23
C ALA A 47 -38.98 -4.84 -8.47
N THR A 48 -38.59 -3.57 -8.46
CA THR A 48 -39.50 -2.44 -8.71
C THR A 48 -40.04 -2.47 -10.14
N ASP A 49 -39.16 -2.73 -11.10
CA ASP A 49 -39.48 -2.82 -12.52
C ASP A 49 -40.46 -3.95 -12.82
N LYS A 50 -40.23 -5.11 -12.21
CA LYS A 50 -41.14 -6.26 -12.31
C LYS A 50 -42.54 -5.94 -11.78
N LEU A 51 -42.65 -5.17 -10.69
CA LEU A 51 -43.94 -4.76 -10.15
C LEU A 51 -44.67 -3.76 -11.07
N HIS A 52 -43.93 -2.87 -11.72
CA HIS A 52 -44.49 -1.86 -12.63
C HIS A 52 -44.61 -2.34 -14.09
N GLY A 53 -44.21 -3.58 -14.41
CA GLY A 53 -44.25 -4.12 -15.77
C GLY A 53 -43.27 -3.44 -16.75
N VAL A 54 -42.20 -2.84 -16.24
CA VAL A 54 -41.14 -2.20 -17.06
C VAL A 54 -39.84 -3.00 -16.97
N ASN A 55 -38.85 -2.66 -17.81
CA ASN A 55 -37.52 -3.26 -17.74
C ASN A 55 -36.46 -2.21 -18.12
N ARG A 56 -36.07 -1.38 -17.15
CA ARG A 56 -35.11 -0.28 -17.32
C ARG A 56 -33.66 -0.74 -17.34
N LEU A 57 -33.37 -1.98 -16.94
CA LEU A 57 -32.02 -2.58 -16.99
C LEU A 57 -31.76 -3.40 -18.26
N SER A 58 -32.58 -3.24 -19.29
CA SER A 58 -32.43 -3.90 -20.59
C SER A 58 -32.10 -2.89 -21.69
N ASP A 59 -31.21 -3.27 -22.59
CA ASP A 59 -30.93 -2.57 -23.85
C ASP A 59 -31.72 -3.15 -25.03
N GLY A 60 -32.74 -3.97 -24.76
CA GLY A 60 -33.53 -4.68 -25.77
C GLY A 60 -32.86 -5.93 -26.33
N LYS A 61 -31.66 -6.30 -25.86
CA LYS A 61 -30.95 -7.52 -26.29
C LYS A 61 -31.19 -8.68 -25.32
N PRO A 62 -31.20 -9.94 -25.80
CA PRO A 62 -31.54 -11.11 -24.98
C PRO A 62 -30.57 -11.39 -23.82
N LYS A 63 -29.35 -10.83 -23.84
CA LYS A 63 -28.38 -10.87 -22.74
C LYS A 63 -27.61 -9.55 -22.66
N THR A 64 -28.20 -8.54 -22.02
CA THR A 64 -27.50 -7.28 -21.73
C THR A 64 -26.24 -7.59 -20.89
N LYS A 65 -25.09 -7.11 -21.35
CA LYS A 65 -23.80 -7.34 -20.67
C LYS A 65 -23.80 -6.72 -19.27
N GLU A 66 -23.12 -7.37 -18.34
CA GLU A 66 -23.05 -7.03 -16.92
C GLU A 66 -22.55 -5.60 -16.66
N GLY A 67 -21.54 -5.14 -17.42
CA GLY A 67 -21.09 -3.73 -17.39
C GLY A 67 -22.15 -2.75 -17.92
N LYS A 68 -22.93 -3.14 -18.92
CA LYS A 68 -24.00 -2.31 -19.49
C LYS A 68 -25.18 -2.18 -18.53
N LYS A 69 -25.52 -3.23 -17.80
CA LYS A 69 -26.54 -3.19 -16.73
C LYS A 69 -26.19 -2.16 -15.66
N LEU A 70 -24.93 -2.08 -15.26
CA LEU A 70 -24.49 -1.09 -14.26
C LEU A 70 -24.63 0.35 -14.77
N GLU A 71 -24.30 0.60 -16.05
CA GLU A 71 -24.52 1.92 -16.66
C GLU A 71 -26.00 2.32 -16.67
N LEU A 72 -26.90 1.39 -17.04
CA LEU A 72 -28.33 1.62 -17.02
C LEU A 72 -28.84 1.87 -15.58
N ALA A 73 -28.37 1.06 -14.62
CA ALA A 73 -28.73 1.23 -13.21
C ALA A 73 -28.33 2.61 -12.68
N ARG A 74 -27.11 3.07 -13.01
CA ARG A 74 -26.66 4.42 -12.67
C ARG A 74 -27.58 5.51 -13.24
N ALA A 75 -27.99 5.37 -14.51
CA ALA A 75 -28.90 6.32 -15.14
C ALA A 75 -30.26 6.36 -14.43
N VAL A 76 -30.80 5.21 -14.04
CA VAL A 76 -32.05 5.11 -13.26
C VAL A 76 -31.93 5.80 -11.89
N LEU A 77 -30.81 5.60 -11.18
CA LEU A 77 -30.62 6.24 -9.88
C LEU A 77 -30.57 7.78 -9.97
N VAL A 78 -30.02 8.31 -11.07
CA VAL A 78 -29.98 9.76 -11.33
C VAL A 78 -31.36 10.27 -11.75
N SER A 79 -32.05 9.60 -12.68
CA SER A 79 -33.38 10.02 -13.14
C SER A 79 -34.38 10.05 -12.01
N ASP A 80 -34.31 9.08 -11.10
CA ASP A 80 -35.25 8.94 -9.99
C ASP A 80 -34.82 9.79 -8.78
N GLY A 81 -33.73 10.56 -8.89
CA GLY A 81 -33.25 11.49 -7.86
C GLY A 81 -32.77 10.80 -6.58
N VAL A 82 -32.24 9.57 -6.70
CA VAL A 82 -31.56 8.86 -5.59
C VAL A 82 -30.18 9.45 -5.37
N ILE A 83 -29.46 9.73 -6.46
CA ILE A 83 -28.14 10.34 -6.48
C ILE A 83 -28.06 11.42 -7.56
N ASN A 84 -27.06 12.29 -7.47
CA ASN A 84 -26.72 13.22 -8.55
C ASN A 84 -25.67 12.63 -9.51
N GLN A 85 -25.33 13.37 -10.57
CA GLN A 85 -24.35 12.91 -11.57
C GLN A 85 -22.95 12.71 -10.98
N ALA A 86 -22.48 13.59 -10.09
CA ALA A 86 -21.16 13.46 -9.47
C ALA A 86 -21.05 12.18 -8.61
N GLU A 87 -22.10 11.86 -7.87
CA GLU A 87 -22.19 10.62 -7.09
C GLU A 87 -22.30 9.38 -7.98
N SER A 88 -22.96 9.50 -9.12
CA SER A 88 -22.97 8.46 -10.13
C SER A 88 -21.57 8.20 -10.66
N ASP A 89 -20.80 9.25 -10.94
CA ASP A 89 -19.43 9.12 -11.42
C ASP A 89 -18.51 8.52 -10.34
N GLU A 90 -18.68 8.94 -9.08
CA GLU A 90 -18.00 8.32 -7.94
C GLU A 90 -18.33 6.81 -7.81
N LEU A 91 -19.59 6.40 -8.02
CA LEU A 91 -19.99 5.00 -8.04
C LEU A 91 -19.22 4.22 -9.12
N LYS A 92 -19.06 4.80 -10.32
CA LYS A 92 -18.29 4.18 -11.40
C LYS A 92 -16.82 4.04 -11.00
N GLU A 93 -16.21 5.11 -10.53
CA GLU A 93 -14.80 5.11 -10.12
C GLU A 93 -14.51 4.06 -9.06
N LEU A 94 -15.37 3.92 -8.04
CA LEU A 94 -15.18 2.94 -6.98
C LEU A 94 -15.41 1.50 -7.45
N VAL A 95 -16.31 1.27 -8.41
CA VAL A 95 -16.45 -0.05 -9.05
C VAL A 95 -15.22 -0.39 -9.88
N ASP A 96 -14.71 0.56 -10.65
CA ASP A 96 -13.51 0.39 -11.45
C ASP A 96 -12.29 0.13 -10.54
N TYR A 97 -12.17 0.85 -9.42
CA TYR A 97 -11.13 0.60 -8.41
C TYR A 97 -11.28 -0.77 -7.74
N ARG A 98 -12.49 -1.22 -7.44
CA ARG A 98 -12.75 -2.59 -6.97
C ARG A 98 -12.29 -3.65 -7.98
N ASN A 99 -12.43 -3.38 -9.28
CA ASN A 99 -11.91 -4.27 -10.33
C ASN A 99 -10.38 -4.29 -10.37
N ILE A 100 -9.72 -3.13 -10.17
CA ILE A 100 -8.26 -3.05 -9.99
C ILE A 100 -7.82 -3.92 -8.82
N ILE A 101 -8.48 -3.82 -7.66
CA ILE A 101 -8.19 -4.68 -6.49
C ILE A 101 -8.29 -6.16 -6.87
N GLY A 102 -9.35 -6.55 -7.58
CA GLY A 102 -9.60 -7.94 -7.97
C GLY A 102 -8.63 -8.50 -9.02
N HIS A 103 -7.99 -7.66 -9.84
CA HIS A 103 -7.18 -8.11 -10.97
C HIS A 103 -5.68 -7.82 -10.83
N THR A 104 -5.30 -6.73 -10.16
CA THR A 104 -3.92 -6.23 -10.13
C THR A 104 -3.48 -5.77 -8.74
N ILE A 105 -3.73 -6.59 -7.72
CA ILE A 105 -3.35 -6.30 -6.32
C ILE A 105 -1.85 -6.02 -6.10
N HIS A 106 -0.98 -6.56 -6.96
CA HIS A 106 0.46 -6.30 -6.90
C HIS A 106 0.79 -4.84 -7.22
N ASP A 107 0.08 -4.21 -8.17
CA ASP A 107 0.25 -2.78 -8.47
C ASP A 107 -0.14 -1.89 -7.26
N LEU A 108 -1.04 -2.38 -6.41
CA LEU A 108 -1.53 -1.68 -5.21
C LEU A 108 -0.62 -1.87 -3.98
N THR A 109 0.45 -2.65 -4.08
CA THR A 109 1.29 -3.03 -2.93
C THR A 109 2.79 -2.95 -3.21
N VAL A 110 3.20 -2.91 -4.47
CA VAL A 110 4.61 -2.97 -4.90
C VAL A 110 5.47 -1.81 -4.39
N ASP A 111 4.87 -0.64 -4.14
CA ASP A 111 5.54 0.55 -3.61
C ASP A 111 6.03 0.40 -2.16
N VAL A 112 5.65 -0.67 -1.47
CA VAL A 112 6.04 -0.92 -0.08
C VAL A 112 7.10 -2.01 -0.01
N GLY A 113 8.28 -1.66 0.51
CA GLY A 113 9.36 -2.61 0.77
C GLY A 113 10.44 -2.68 -0.32
N THR A 114 11.07 -3.84 -0.45
CA THR A 114 12.31 -4.05 -1.21
C THR A 114 12.17 -3.90 -2.73
N TYR A 115 10.95 -4.05 -3.24
CA TYR A 115 10.64 -4.03 -4.67
C TYR A 115 9.89 -2.75 -5.08
N SER A 116 9.96 -1.71 -4.26
CA SER A 116 9.38 -0.38 -4.55
C SER A 116 9.97 0.28 -5.80
N ASP A 117 11.14 -0.16 -6.26
CA ASP A 117 11.72 0.21 -7.54
C ASP A 117 10.95 -0.34 -8.77
N LEU A 118 10.06 -1.32 -8.57
CA LEU A 118 9.20 -1.88 -9.62
C LEU A 118 7.86 -1.14 -9.79
N VAL A 119 7.64 -0.05 -9.05
CA VAL A 119 6.45 0.81 -9.20
C VAL A 119 6.37 1.36 -10.62
N ARG A 120 5.15 1.56 -11.12
CA ARG A 120 4.93 2.22 -12.42
C ARG A 120 5.30 3.69 -12.32
N HIS A 121 5.95 4.21 -13.35
CA HIS A 121 6.37 5.62 -13.38
C HIS A 121 5.62 6.38 -14.48
N ASP A 122 5.36 7.65 -14.23
CA ASP A 122 4.82 8.54 -15.25
C ASP A 122 5.84 8.71 -16.39
N PRO A 123 5.44 8.56 -17.67
CA PRO A 123 6.37 8.61 -18.80
C PRO A 123 6.95 10.01 -19.05
N LYS A 124 6.37 11.07 -18.47
CA LYS A 124 6.82 12.45 -18.61
C LYS A 124 7.61 12.92 -17.40
N THR A 125 7.12 12.66 -16.18
CA THR A 125 7.79 13.12 -14.95
C THR A 125 8.77 12.10 -14.37
N PHE A 126 8.69 10.84 -14.80
CA PHE A 126 9.41 9.70 -14.21
C PHE A 126 9.19 9.56 -12.70
N GLU A 127 8.10 10.13 -12.17
CA GLU A 127 7.73 9.97 -10.76
C GLU A 127 6.95 8.67 -10.56
N PRO A 128 7.13 7.98 -9.42
CA PRO A 128 6.31 6.82 -9.07
C PRO A 128 4.83 7.22 -9.03
N ILE A 129 3.97 6.42 -9.67
CA ILE A 129 2.52 6.59 -9.61
C ILE A 129 1.99 5.57 -8.59
N PRO A 130 1.82 5.93 -7.30
CA PRO A 130 1.16 5.05 -6.34
C PRO A 130 -0.30 4.88 -6.77
N VAL A 131 -0.67 3.64 -7.08
CA VAL A 131 -2.03 3.30 -7.54
C VAL A 131 -3.01 3.21 -6.37
N TYR A 132 -2.52 3.10 -5.13
CA TYR A 132 -3.35 2.87 -3.96
C TYR A 132 -4.07 4.13 -3.45
N ASP A 133 -5.40 4.11 -3.48
CA ASP A 133 -6.27 5.14 -2.91
C ASP A 133 -6.66 4.83 -1.46
N TYR A 134 -6.02 5.52 -0.51
CA TYR A 134 -6.31 5.44 0.94
C TYR A 134 -7.68 6.01 1.36
N THR A 135 -8.40 6.68 0.45
CA THR A 135 -9.72 7.24 0.71
C THR A 135 -10.85 6.33 0.24
N ALA A 136 -10.56 5.40 -0.67
CA ALA A 136 -11.56 4.58 -1.36
C ALA A 136 -12.49 3.82 -0.41
N ALA A 137 -11.97 3.22 0.66
CA ALA A 137 -12.79 2.48 1.63
C ALA A 137 -13.81 3.39 2.35
N LYS A 138 -13.40 4.60 2.73
CA LYS A 138 -14.27 5.59 3.37
C LYS A 138 -15.33 6.09 2.40
N ARG A 139 -14.94 6.40 1.15
CA ARG A 139 -15.85 6.85 0.09
C ARG A 139 -16.87 5.76 -0.26
N ALA A 140 -16.43 4.52 -0.46
CA ALA A 140 -17.30 3.36 -0.70
C ALA A 140 -18.34 3.16 0.42
N LYS A 141 -17.93 3.25 1.68
CA LYS A 141 -18.85 3.17 2.83
C LYS A 141 -19.89 4.28 2.81
N ALA A 142 -19.47 5.52 2.61
CA ALA A 142 -20.36 6.68 2.60
C ALA A 142 -21.36 6.62 1.44
N LEU A 143 -20.88 6.29 0.24
CA LEU A 143 -21.70 6.15 -0.95
C LEU A 143 -22.73 5.03 -0.79
N ARG A 144 -22.31 3.86 -0.29
CA ARG A 144 -23.21 2.74 0.02
C ARG A 144 -24.35 3.16 0.94
N GLN A 145 -24.03 3.82 2.06
CA GLN A 145 -25.05 4.29 3.00
C GLN A 145 -26.01 5.29 2.37
N LYS A 146 -25.51 6.22 1.54
CA LYS A 146 -26.31 7.24 0.88
C LYS A 146 -27.27 6.63 -0.15
N VAL A 147 -26.75 5.80 -1.04
CA VAL A 147 -27.54 5.13 -2.08
C VAL A 147 -28.59 4.23 -1.44
N SER A 148 -28.22 3.39 -0.47
CA SER A 148 -29.18 2.52 0.22
C SER A 148 -30.32 3.31 0.86
N LYS A 149 -30.03 4.41 1.57
CA LYS A 149 -31.05 5.28 2.16
C LYS A 149 -31.93 5.97 1.12
N GLY A 150 -31.36 6.40 -0.01
CA GLY A 150 -32.11 7.03 -1.09
C GLY A 150 -33.05 6.05 -1.78
N MET A 151 -32.57 4.82 -2.04
CA MET A 151 -33.37 3.78 -2.68
C MET A 151 -34.52 3.29 -1.80
N MET A 152 -34.31 3.17 -0.48
CA MET A 152 -35.37 2.78 0.47
C MET A 152 -36.64 3.63 0.38
N LYS A 153 -36.56 4.86 -0.14
CA LYS A 153 -37.71 5.77 -0.27
C LYS A 153 -38.48 5.61 -1.58
N ARG A 154 -37.87 5.00 -2.60
CA ARG A 154 -38.35 5.07 -4.00
C ARG A 154 -38.45 3.71 -4.69
N PHE A 155 -37.80 2.68 -4.15
CA PHE A 155 -37.70 1.36 -4.75
C PHE A 155 -38.19 0.28 -3.79
N MET A 156 -38.64 -0.84 -4.37
CA MET A 156 -38.82 -2.07 -3.62
C MET A 156 -37.47 -2.57 -3.10
N MET A 157 -37.46 -2.94 -1.82
CA MET A 157 -36.27 -3.42 -1.16
C MET A 157 -36.13 -4.92 -1.34
N GLN A 158 -35.00 -5.35 -1.90
CA GLN A 158 -34.59 -6.73 -1.76
C GLN A 158 -33.84 -6.89 -0.42
N SER A 159 -34.43 -7.62 0.50
CA SER A 159 -33.78 -7.95 1.78
C SER A 159 -32.61 -8.91 1.54
N SER A 160 -31.42 -8.53 2.00
CA SER A 160 -30.25 -9.41 2.09
C SER A 160 -29.69 -9.41 3.51
N PHE A 161 -29.21 -10.57 3.96
CA PHE A 161 -28.51 -10.73 5.23
C PHE A 161 -26.99 -10.60 5.08
N ASP A 162 -26.46 -10.33 3.87
CA ASP A 162 -25.01 -10.24 3.61
C ASP A 162 -24.33 -9.18 4.48
N SER A 163 -25.01 -8.05 4.69
CA SER A 163 -24.56 -6.99 5.60
C SER A 163 -24.42 -7.46 7.04
N LEU A 164 -25.36 -8.27 7.52
CA LEU A 164 -25.34 -8.82 8.88
C LEU A 164 -24.28 -9.92 8.99
N ALA A 165 -24.13 -10.74 7.97
CA ALA A 165 -23.09 -11.77 7.89
C ALA A 165 -21.67 -11.17 7.93
N PHE A 166 -21.47 -9.96 7.38
CA PHE A 166 -20.18 -9.28 7.37
C PHE A 166 -19.94 -8.34 8.55
N GLU A 167 -20.96 -8.02 9.36
CA GLU A 167 -20.86 -6.96 10.38
C GLU A 167 -19.72 -7.19 11.39
N ALA A 168 -19.54 -8.43 11.85
CA ALA A 168 -18.47 -8.78 12.79
C ALA A 168 -17.07 -8.59 12.16
N ALA A 169 -16.93 -8.96 10.88
CA ALA A 169 -15.70 -8.77 10.13
C ALA A 169 -15.43 -7.28 9.88
N GLU A 170 -16.44 -6.52 9.45
CA GLU A 170 -16.34 -5.06 9.24
C GLU A 170 -15.83 -4.36 10.50
N LYS A 171 -16.47 -4.60 11.65
CA LYS A 171 -16.07 -4.01 12.93
C LYS A 171 -14.64 -4.35 13.31
N THR A 172 -14.25 -5.61 13.10
CA THR A 172 -12.89 -6.10 13.39
C THR A 172 -11.85 -5.42 12.49
N TYR A 173 -12.11 -5.37 11.18
CA TYR A 173 -11.19 -4.76 10.21
C TYR A 173 -11.01 -3.27 10.46
N ILE A 174 -12.10 -2.53 10.73
CA ILE A 174 -12.02 -1.11 11.07
C ILE A 174 -11.18 -0.89 12.33
N ALA A 175 -11.42 -1.67 13.39
CA ALA A 175 -10.67 -1.56 14.63
C ALA A 175 -9.17 -1.87 14.43
N GLU A 176 -8.86 -2.89 13.62
CA GLU A 176 -7.49 -3.27 13.34
C GLU A 176 -6.77 -2.26 12.45
N ILE A 177 -7.45 -1.67 11.46
CA ILE A 177 -6.92 -0.55 10.65
C ILE A 177 -6.48 0.60 11.56
N GLU A 178 -7.31 1.01 12.52
CA GLU A 178 -6.99 2.12 13.42
C GLU A 178 -5.81 1.79 14.36
N ARG A 179 -5.70 0.54 14.81
CA ARG A 179 -4.54 0.08 15.60
C ARG A 179 -3.27 0.08 14.74
N LEU A 180 -3.35 -0.44 13.52
CA LEU A 180 -2.25 -0.49 12.58
C LEU A 180 -1.74 0.91 12.22
N LYS A 181 -2.63 1.87 11.93
CA LYS A 181 -2.26 3.27 11.65
C LYS A 181 -1.40 3.86 12.76
N LYS A 182 -1.79 3.64 14.03
CA LYS A 182 -0.99 4.09 15.19
C LYS A 182 0.40 3.46 15.21
N ARG A 183 0.51 2.15 14.95
CA ARG A 183 1.80 1.44 14.91
C ARG A 183 2.67 1.88 13.73
N VAL A 184 2.07 2.13 12.57
CA VAL A 184 2.76 2.66 11.39
C VAL A 184 3.35 4.02 11.68
N ASN A 185 2.58 4.96 12.24
CA ASN A 185 3.07 6.29 12.57
C ASN A 185 4.24 6.25 13.56
N GLN A 186 4.12 5.45 14.63
CA GLN A 186 5.22 5.24 15.59
C GLN A 186 6.45 4.60 14.92
N GLY A 187 6.24 3.68 13.98
CA GLY A 187 7.31 3.05 13.21
C GLY A 187 8.03 4.02 12.28
N ILE A 188 7.29 4.91 11.61
CA ILE A 188 7.82 5.97 10.75
C ILE A 188 8.63 6.96 11.58
N GLU A 189 8.13 7.41 12.72
CA GLU A 189 8.86 8.30 13.63
C GLU A 189 10.20 7.67 14.07
N LYS A 190 10.18 6.39 14.47
CA LYS A 190 11.40 5.66 14.82
C LYS A 190 12.37 5.56 13.65
N ALA A 191 11.86 5.25 12.44
CA ALA A 191 12.67 5.17 11.24
C ALA A 191 13.33 6.51 10.91
N ASN A 192 12.57 7.61 10.98
CA ASN A 192 13.08 8.97 10.75
C ASN A 192 14.18 9.35 11.74
N ASN A 193 14.01 9.03 13.03
CA ASN A 193 15.05 9.26 14.03
C ASN A 193 16.33 8.46 13.74
N VAL A 194 16.19 7.18 13.34
CA VAL A 194 17.34 6.35 12.96
C VAL A 194 18.04 6.91 11.71
N ILE A 195 17.29 7.37 10.72
CA ILE A 195 17.83 7.98 9.50
C ILE A 195 18.59 9.27 9.83
N ALA A 196 17.99 10.15 10.63
CA ALA A 196 18.61 11.40 11.05
C ALA A 196 19.93 11.15 11.80
N GLU A 197 19.94 10.20 12.74
CA GLU A 197 21.15 9.83 13.47
C GLU A 197 22.21 9.20 12.57
N THR A 198 21.81 8.32 11.66
CA THR A 198 22.72 7.68 10.69
C THR A 198 23.38 8.74 9.80
N ASN A 199 22.60 9.69 9.29
CA ASN A 199 23.11 10.79 8.47
C ASN A 199 24.05 11.71 9.26
N ARG A 200 23.71 12.03 10.51
CA ARG A 200 24.57 12.81 11.41
C ARG A 200 25.93 12.14 11.60
N VAL A 201 25.94 10.83 11.87
CA VAL A 201 27.19 10.08 12.04
C VAL A 201 27.98 10.03 10.72
N ILE A 202 27.34 9.80 9.57
CA ILE A 202 28.01 9.83 8.26
C ILE A 202 28.70 11.18 8.03
N GLN A 203 28.01 12.29 8.30
CA GLN A 203 28.54 13.65 8.12
C GLN A 203 29.69 13.98 9.09
N ALA A 204 29.73 13.34 10.26
CA ALA A 204 30.79 13.53 11.24
C ALA A 204 32.09 12.76 10.91
N ILE A 205 32.07 11.82 9.96
CA ILE A 205 33.28 11.08 9.57
C ILE A 205 34.25 12.04 8.85
N PRO A 206 35.51 12.17 9.30
CA PRO A 206 36.48 13.04 8.65
C PRO A 206 36.67 12.70 7.18
N LYS A 207 36.76 13.72 6.32
CA LYS A 207 36.94 13.54 4.88
C LYS A 207 38.19 12.71 4.54
N SER A 208 39.27 12.91 5.28
CA SER A 208 40.50 12.12 5.15
C SER A 208 40.28 10.62 5.38
N VAL A 209 39.42 10.24 6.32
CA VAL A 209 39.05 8.84 6.56
C VAL A 209 38.19 8.30 5.41
N MET A 210 37.24 9.08 4.90
CA MET A 210 36.44 8.67 3.73
C MET A 210 37.31 8.46 2.49
N GLU A 211 38.29 9.34 2.25
CA GLU A 211 39.23 9.28 1.14
C GLU A 211 40.23 8.12 1.26
N SER A 212 40.70 7.80 2.48
CA SER A 212 41.60 6.65 2.69
C SER A 212 40.86 5.31 2.69
N ALA A 213 39.72 5.24 3.37
CA ALA A 213 38.97 4.01 3.55
C ALA A 213 38.25 3.61 2.25
N GLN A 214 37.78 4.59 1.47
CA GLN A 214 37.06 4.40 0.21
C GLN A 214 35.96 3.31 0.33
N PRO A 215 34.94 3.51 1.17
CA PRO A 215 34.01 2.44 1.53
C PRO A 215 33.24 1.85 0.35
N GLY A 216 32.94 2.66 -0.68
CA GLY A 216 32.28 2.22 -1.90
C GLY A 216 33.18 1.49 -2.92
N HIS A 217 34.47 1.29 -2.63
CA HIS A 217 35.40 0.71 -3.59
C HIS A 217 35.10 -0.79 -3.83
N PRO A 218 34.92 -1.26 -5.09
CA PRO A 218 34.53 -2.65 -5.38
C PRO A 218 35.45 -3.71 -4.77
N ARG A 219 36.77 -3.46 -4.76
CA ARG A 219 37.78 -4.35 -4.14
C ARG A 219 37.63 -4.55 -2.62
N ASN A 220 36.73 -3.84 -1.95
CA ASN A 220 36.42 -4.09 -0.54
C ASN A 220 35.65 -5.41 -0.36
N ILE A 221 34.96 -5.87 -1.41
CA ILE A 221 34.18 -7.09 -1.45
C ILE A 221 34.84 -8.08 -2.42
N LYS A 222 35.00 -9.34 -2.01
CA LYS A 222 35.46 -10.43 -2.87
C LYS A 222 34.31 -10.92 -3.78
N GLU A 223 34.64 -11.70 -4.80
CA GLU A 223 33.64 -12.29 -5.71
C GLU A 223 32.57 -13.12 -4.98
N ASN A 224 32.95 -13.79 -3.88
CA ASN A 224 32.03 -14.56 -3.04
C ASN A 224 31.18 -13.70 -2.08
N GLY A 225 31.22 -12.37 -2.18
CA GLY A 225 30.44 -11.43 -1.36
C GLY A 225 31.01 -11.15 0.04
N THR A 226 32.13 -11.77 0.43
CA THR A 226 32.78 -11.52 1.73
C THR A 226 33.74 -10.33 1.68
N LEU A 227 34.07 -9.74 2.83
CA LEU A 227 35.07 -8.67 2.88
C LEU A 227 36.45 -9.18 2.46
N SER A 228 37.15 -8.39 1.64
CA SER A 228 38.59 -8.57 1.39
C SER A 228 39.40 -8.07 2.59
N LYS A 229 40.73 -8.31 2.58
CA LYS A 229 41.63 -7.73 3.60
C LYS A 229 41.51 -6.21 3.64
N ARG A 230 41.51 -5.57 2.46
CA ARG A 230 41.25 -4.14 2.30
C ARG A 230 39.87 -3.74 2.83
N GLY A 231 38.83 -4.54 2.56
CA GLY A 231 37.49 -4.29 3.09
C GLY A 231 37.44 -4.33 4.62
N ALA A 232 38.16 -5.25 5.26
CA ALA A 232 38.27 -5.31 6.71
C ALA A 232 39.02 -4.10 7.29
N GLU A 233 40.13 -3.70 6.67
CA GLU A 233 40.89 -2.49 7.04
C GLU A 233 40.02 -1.22 6.91
N CYS A 234 39.25 -1.10 5.82
CA CYS A 234 38.28 -0.04 5.61
C CYS A 234 37.26 0.04 6.76
N VAL A 235 36.64 -1.09 7.10
CA VAL A 235 35.68 -1.16 8.22
C VAL A 235 36.31 -0.72 9.54
N PHE A 236 37.56 -1.11 9.81
CA PHE A 236 38.26 -0.72 11.04
C PHE A 236 38.59 0.78 11.07
N GLN A 237 38.94 1.38 9.93
CA GLN A 237 39.13 2.84 9.82
C GLN A 237 37.83 3.59 10.10
N LEU A 238 36.71 3.13 9.55
CA LEU A 238 35.40 3.73 9.81
C LEU A 238 35.02 3.65 11.30
N PHE A 239 35.23 2.51 11.96
CA PHE A 239 34.97 2.39 13.39
C PHE A 239 35.91 3.24 14.26
N ALA A 240 37.18 3.36 13.87
CA ALA A 240 38.11 4.28 14.52
C ALA A 240 37.67 5.75 14.40
N ALA A 241 36.94 6.09 13.33
CA ALA A 241 36.28 7.38 13.13
C ALA A 241 34.85 7.44 13.74
N HIS A 242 34.55 6.59 14.72
CA HIS A 242 33.28 6.54 15.44
C HIS A 242 32.03 6.21 14.60
N ALA A 243 32.19 5.62 13.40
CA ALA A 243 31.05 5.11 12.66
C ALA A 243 30.32 4.02 13.44
N THR A 244 29.00 4.00 13.38
CA THR A 244 28.19 2.91 13.95
C THR A 244 28.17 1.71 13.00
N PRO A 245 27.83 0.49 13.47
CA PRO A 245 27.63 -0.66 12.60
C PRO A 245 26.62 -0.40 11.48
N LEU A 246 25.56 0.37 11.74
CA LEU A 246 24.57 0.72 10.73
C LEU A 246 25.15 1.64 9.65
N VAL A 247 25.93 2.65 10.03
CA VAL A 247 26.61 3.53 9.08
C VAL A 247 27.58 2.73 8.20
N VAL A 248 28.39 1.85 8.80
CA VAL A 248 29.29 0.97 8.04
C VAL A 248 28.50 0.08 7.08
N ALA A 249 27.36 -0.47 7.51
CA ALA A 249 26.52 -1.30 6.66
C ALA A 249 26.01 -0.55 5.42
N TYR A 250 25.63 0.72 5.57
CA TYR A 250 25.23 1.58 4.45
C TYR A 250 26.42 1.94 3.54
N LEU A 251 27.52 2.45 4.11
CA LEU A 251 28.69 2.90 3.35
C LEU A 251 29.37 1.75 2.58
N MET A 252 29.48 0.58 3.20
CA MET A 252 30.14 -0.60 2.62
C MET A 252 29.18 -1.50 1.84
N ARG A 253 27.87 -1.19 1.84
CA ARG A 253 26.81 -2.02 1.23
C ARG A 253 26.80 -3.48 1.69
N ILE A 254 27.05 -3.70 2.98
CA ILE A 254 27.00 -5.03 3.62
C ILE A 254 25.79 -5.13 4.55
N SER A 255 25.45 -6.34 5.00
CA SER A 255 24.38 -6.52 5.98
C SER A 255 24.76 -5.91 7.34
N HIS A 256 23.76 -5.41 8.07
CA HIS A 256 23.94 -4.91 9.43
C HIS A 256 24.54 -5.98 10.35
N ARG A 257 24.12 -7.24 10.19
CA ARG A 257 24.69 -8.37 10.94
C ARG A 257 26.20 -8.52 10.69
N SER A 258 26.65 -8.39 9.44
CA SER A 258 28.07 -8.43 9.10
C SER A 258 28.82 -7.26 9.75
N ALA A 259 28.30 -6.03 9.64
CA ALA A 259 28.91 -4.86 10.24
C ALA A 259 29.03 -4.99 11.78
N THR A 260 28.00 -5.49 12.46
CA THR A 260 28.02 -5.75 13.91
C THR A 260 29.07 -6.79 14.29
N HIS A 261 29.21 -7.85 13.51
CA HIS A 261 30.26 -8.87 13.72
C HIS A 261 31.67 -8.26 13.63
N TRP A 262 31.89 -7.41 12.62
CA TRP A 262 33.17 -6.71 12.47
C TRP A 262 33.41 -5.66 13.56
N PHE A 263 32.36 -5.02 14.06
CA PHE A 263 32.47 -4.09 15.19
C PHE A 263 32.93 -4.79 16.46
N ALA A 264 32.40 -5.98 16.74
CA ALA A 264 32.86 -6.80 17.86
C ALA A 264 34.34 -7.19 17.72
N LYS A 265 34.78 -7.58 16.52
CA LYS A 265 36.19 -7.87 16.24
C LYS A 265 37.09 -6.65 16.41
N TRP A 266 36.66 -5.49 15.93
CA TRP A 266 37.40 -4.24 16.09
C TRP A 266 37.56 -3.88 17.58
N LYS A 267 36.48 -3.99 18.38
CA LYS A 267 36.55 -3.78 19.83
C LYS A 267 37.54 -4.74 20.49
N ALA A 268 37.50 -6.02 20.14
CA ALA A 268 38.43 -7.02 20.66
C ALA A 268 39.89 -6.76 20.27
N SER A 269 40.16 -6.15 19.10
CA SER A 269 41.52 -5.75 18.71
C SER A 269 42.04 -4.49 19.41
N LYS A 270 41.18 -3.81 20.18
CA LYS A 270 41.51 -2.60 20.96
C LYS A 270 41.61 -2.87 22.47
N ALA A 271 41.17 -4.05 22.91
CA ALA A 271 41.34 -4.55 24.27
C ALA A 271 42.69 -5.26 24.40
#